data_AF-A0A8J4IQP6-F1
#
_entry.id   AF-A0A8J4IQP6-F1
#
_cell.length_a   1.000
_cell.length_b   1.000
_cell.length_c   1.000
_cell.angle_alpha   90.00
_cell.angle_beta   90.00
_cell.angle_gamma   90.00
#
_symmetry.space_group_name_H-M   'P 1'
#
loop_
_entity.id
_entity.type
_entity.pdbx_description
1 polymer ?
#
loop_
_entity_poly.entity_id
_entity_poly.type
_entity_poly.pdbx_seq_one_letter_code
_entity_poly.pdbx_strand_id
1 'polypeptide(L)'
;CEIEVDECLSDPCHNGATCVDHLNAFSCVCQDGFQGTTCEANINECHSSPCLHNASCADLIGGYECVCLPGFTGELCETDIDECASFPCKNGATCIDQPGNYFCQCCQCVKGFAGPRCEINVNECSSNPCLHGYCYDIVDGFYCLCNPGYAGLKCDQDIDDCIINACEHNSTCVDLHLRYQCVCLPGWEGTFCEYESNECNSEPCKNNGTCMDLFNSYRCTCTAGWTGADCSEDINECDSEPCLNGATCYESVKQGQFVCICPPFYTGDFCHQRFSPCELPYNPCINNSTCL
;
A
#
# COMPACT_ATOMS: atom_id res chain seq x y z
N CYS A 1 -47.96 -42.23 -104.68
CA CYS A 1 -46.79 -41.51 -104.16
C CYS A 1 -47.26 -40.71 -102.97
N GLU A 2 -46.90 -41.14 -101.78
CA GLU A 2 -46.93 -40.26 -100.63
C GLU A 2 -45.80 -39.26 -100.86
N ILE A 3 -46.14 -37.97 -100.88
CA ILE A 3 -45.15 -36.89 -100.98
C ILE A 3 -44.59 -36.78 -99.58
N GLU A 4 -43.28 -36.98 -99.43
CA GLU A 4 -42.61 -36.77 -98.15
C GLU A 4 -42.68 -35.27 -97.78
N VAL A 5 -42.93 -35.02 -96.51
CA VAL A 5 -43.13 -33.69 -95.93
C VAL A 5 -41.91 -33.41 -95.07
N ASP A 6 -41.18 -32.35 -95.37
CA ASP A 6 -40.10 -31.87 -94.51
C ASP A 6 -40.70 -31.33 -93.20
N GLU A 7 -40.59 -32.12 -92.13
CA GLU A 7 -41.16 -31.79 -90.83
C GLU A 7 -40.38 -30.67 -90.12
N CYS A 8 -39.14 -30.39 -90.53
CA CYS A 8 -38.30 -29.32 -89.98
C CYS A 8 -38.77 -27.90 -90.37
N LEU A 9 -39.58 -27.75 -91.44
CA LEU A 9 -40.17 -26.46 -91.82
C LEU A 9 -41.16 -25.89 -90.79
N SER A 10 -41.59 -26.71 -89.84
CA SER A 10 -42.46 -26.28 -88.73
C SER A 10 -41.70 -25.71 -87.52
N ASP A 11 -40.37 -25.59 -87.62
CA ASP A 11 -39.44 -25.22 -86.54
C ASP A 11 -39.71 -26.00 -85.23
N PRO A 12 -39.76 -27.35 -85.27
CA PRO A 12 -40.17 -28.14 -84.12
C PRO A 12 -39.09 -28.20 -83.02
N CYS A 13 -37.83 -27.87 -83.32
CA CYS A 13 -36.72 -27.93 -82.38
C CYS A 13 -36.52 -26.59 -81.64
N HIS A 14 -36.46 -26.63 -80.31
CA HIS A 14 -36.32 -25.46 -79.44
C HIS A 14 -34.87 -25.17 -79.04
N ASN A 15 -34.64 -24.03 -78.39
CA ASN A 15 -33.36 -23.68 -77.74
C ASN A 15 -32.11 -23.74 -78.66
N GLY A 16 -32.27 -23.44 -79.95
CA GLY A 16 -31.17 -23.44 -80.92
C GLY A 16 -30.69 -24.85 -81.33
N ALA A 17 -31.49 -25.88 -81.06
CA ALA A 17 -31.25 -27.23 -81.53
C ALA A 17 -31.32 -27.36 -83.06
N THR A 18 -30.57 -28.31 -83.61
CA THR A 18 -30.52 -28.54 -85.06
C THR A 18 -31.57 -29.59 -85.44
N CYS A 19 -32.50 -29.25 -86.33
CA CYS A 19 -33.48 -30.18 -86.85
C CYS A 19 -32.90 -31.06 -87.96
N VAL A 20 -33.17 -32.36 -87.89
CA VAL A 20 -32.81 -33.35 -88.90
C VAL A 20 -34.07 -34.07 -89.34
N ASP A 21 -34.38 -33.94 -90.63
CA ASP A 21 -35.56 -34.53 -91.28
C ASP A 21 -35.33 -36.02 -91.59
N HIS A 22 -36.39 -36.83 -91.41
CA HIS A 22 -36.43 -38.26 -91.71
C HIS A 22 -37.76 -38.61 -92.38
N LEU A 23 -37.91 -39.87 -92.83
CA LEU A 23 -39.14 -40.30 -93.49
C LEU A 23 -40.35 -40.33 -92.52
N ASN A 24 -41.27 -39.37 -92.67
CA ASN A 24 -42.46 -39.17 -91.80
C ASN A 24 -42.12 -38.92 -90.32
N ALA A 25 -40.94 -38.37 -90.04
CA ALA A 25 -40.47 -38.11 -88.69
C ALA A 25 -39.32 -37.10 -88.71
N PHE A 26 -39.10 -36.39 -87.61
CA PHE A 26 -37.91 -35.55 -87.43
C PHE A 26 -37.15 -35.96 -86.17
N SER A 27 -35.89 -35.54 -86.07
CA SER A 27 -35.11 -35.62 -84.83
C SER A 27 -34.40 -34.31 -84.57
N CYS A 28 -34.41 -33.86 -83.31
CA CYS A 28 -33.66 -32.68 -82.90
C CYS A 28 -32.32 -33.11 -82.28
N VAL A 29 -31.22 -32.53 -82.77
CA VAL A 29 -29.92 -32.62 -82.12
C VAL A 29 -29.83 -31.44 -81.15
N CYS A 30 -29.97 -31.74 -79.87
CA CYS A 30 -29.94 -30.73 -78.81
C CYS A 30 -28.55 -30.11 -78.67
N GLN A 31 -28.52 -28.82 -78.36
CA GLN A 31 -27.31 -28.16 -77.88
C GLN A 31 -26.96 -28.67 -76.48
N ASP A 32 -25.69 -28.53 -76.09
CA ASP A 32 -25.22 -28.91 -74.76
C ASP A 32 -26.07 -28.23 -73.67
N GLY A 33 -26.57 -29.01 -72.71
CA GLY A 33 -27.47 -28.54 -71.64
C GLY A 33 -28.96 -28.72 -71.90
N PHE A 34 -29.40 -29.14 -73.10
CA PHE A 34 -30.82 -29.38 -73.38
C PHE A 34 -31.14 -30.86 -73.64
N GLN A 35 -32.35 -31.26 -73.26
CA GLN A 35 -32.88 -32.60 -73.44
C GLN A 35 -34.36 -32.57 -73.87
N GLY A 36 -34.88 -33.75 -74.22
CA GLY A 36 -36.24 -33.91 -74.75
C GLY A 36 -36.23 -34.19 -76.24
N THR A 37 -37.39 -34.60 -76.77
CA THR A 37 -37.52 -34.95 -78.19
C THR A 37 -37.47 -33.73 -79.11
N THR A 38 -37.82 -32.56 -78.58
CA THR A 38 -37.73 -31.27 -79.29
C THR A 38 -36.72 -30.33 -78.64
N CYS A 39 -35.87 -30.84 -77.73
CA CYS A 39 -34.87 -30.07 -76.98
C CYS A 39 -35.50 -28.91 -76.17
N GLU A 40 -36.72 -29.13 -75.69
CA GLU A 40 -37.55 -28.16 -75.01
C GLU A 40 -37.17 -27.94 -73.55
N ALA A 41 -36.48 -28.90 -72.92
CA ALA A 41 -36.18 -28.88 -71.49
C ALA A 41 -34.68 -28.65 -71.23
N ASN A 42 -34.36 -27.80 -70.27
CA ASN A 42 -33.00 -27.76 -69.71
C ASN A 42 -32.72 -29.10 -68.99
N ILE A 43 -31.51 -29.61 -69.13
CA ILE A 43 -31.00 -30.64 -68.24
C ILE A 43 -30.90 -30.01 -66.85
N ASN A 44 -31.24 -30.78 -65.82
CA ASN A 44 -31.07 -30.34 -64.44
C ASN A 44 -29.84 -31.03 -63.86
N GLU A 45 -28.67 -30.39 -63.99
CA GLU A 45 -27.40 -30.93 -63.50
C GLU A 45 -27.39 -31.09 -61.97
N CYS A 46 -28.20 -30.29 -61.25
CA CYS A 46 -28.37 -30.37 -59.81
C CYS A 46 -29.09 -31.63 -59.33
N HIS A 47 -29.76 -32.39 -60.19
CA HIS A 47 -30.43 -33.64 -59.82
C HIS A 47 -29.45 -34.69 -59.24
N SER A 48 -28.18 -34.63 -59.63
CA SER A 48 -27.12 -35.51 -59.12
C SER A 48 -26.59 -35.10 -57.73
N SER A 49 -27.05 -33.97 -57.17
CA SER A 49 -26.53 -33.37 -55.94
C SER A 49 -25.00 -33.18 -55.95
N PRO A 50 -24.44 -32.44 -56.93
CA PRO A 50 -22.99 -32.34 -57.11
C PRO A 50 -22.29 -31.50 -56.04
N CYS A 51 -23.00 -30.56 -55.41
CA CYS A 51 -22.44 -29.65 -54.40
C CYS A 51 -22.26 -30.35 -53.04
N LEU A 52 -21.08 -30.22 -52.44
CA LEU A 52 -20.74 -30.82 -51.15
C LEU A 52 -21.15 -29.94 -49.97
N HIS A 53 -21.01 -30.46 -48.75
CA HIS A 53 -21.28 -29.76 -47.49
C HIS A 53 -22.66 -29.08 -47.40
N ASN A 54 -23.69 -29.72 -47.98
CA ASN A 54 -25.05 -29.18 -48.09
C ASN A 54 -25.14 -27.80 -48.76
N ALA A 55 -24.19 -27.47 -49.64
CA ALA A 55 -24.24 -26.26 -50.44
C ALA A 55 -25.45 -26.26 -51.39
N SER A 56 -25.93 -25.07 -51.74
CA SER A 56 -27.06 -24.93 -52.65
C SER A 56 -26.59 -25.07 -54.10
N CYS A 57 -27.31 -25.84 -54.90
CA CYS A 57 -27.02 -25.98 -56.33
C CYS A 57 -27.97 -25.10 -57.14
N ALA A 58 -27.41 -24.25 -57.99
CA ALA A 58 -28.14 -23.46 -58.97
C ALA A 58 -27.95 -24.07 -60.36
N ASP A 59 -29.06 -24.47 -60.98
CA ASP A 59 -29.11 -25.01 -62.33
C ASP A 59 -28.84 -23.90 -63.36
N LEU A 60 -27.92 -24.14 -64.31
CA LEU A 60 -27.59 -23.23 -65.40
C LEU A 60 -27.79 -23.95 -66.73
N ILE A 61 -27.68 -23.23 -67.85
CA ILE A 61 -27.74 -23.86 -69.17
C ILE A 61 -26.40 -24.54 -69.44
N GLY A 62 -26.40 -25.87 -69.52
CA GLY A 62 -25.21 -26.67 -69.81
C GLY A 62 -24.22 -26.75 -68.65
N GLY A 63 -24.66 -26.52 -67.42
CA GLY A 63 -23.81 -26.54 -66.23
C GLY A 63 -24.58 -26.18 -64.96
N TYR A 64 -23.85 -26.04 -63.86
CA TYR A 64 -24.41 -25.67 -62.56
C TYR A 64 -23.43 -24.79 -61.80
N GLU A 65 -23.95 -24.06 -60.82
CA GLU A 65 -23.15 -23.27 -59.87
C GLU A 65 -23.48 -23.70 -58.44
N CYS A 66 -22.45 -24.04 -57.67
CA CYS A 66 -22.59 -24.33 -56.25
C CYS A 66 -22.42 -23.05 -55.43
N VAL A 67 -23.44 -22.69 -54.66
CA VAL A 67 -23.38 -21.59 -53.69
C VAL A 67 -22.97 -22.17 -52.34
N CYS A 68 -21.69 -21.98 -52.02
CA CYS A 68 -21.08 -22.53 -50.82
C CYS A 68 -21.64 -21.88 -49.55
N LEU A 69 -21.82 -22.71 -48.51
CA LEU A 69 -22.06 -22.21 -47.16
C LEU A 69 -20.82 -21.46 -46.66
N PRO A 70 -20.97 -20.52 -45.70
CA PRO A 70 -19.84 -19.87 -45.06
C PRO A 70 -18.83 -20.90 -44.53
N GLY A 71 -17.54 -20.69 -44.80
CA GLY A 71 -16.47 -21.63 -44.43
C GLY A 71 -16.03 -22.60 -45.50
N PHE A 72 -16.71 -22.64 -46.65
CA PHE A 72 -16.34 -23.52 -47.75
C PHE A 72 -16.06 -22.76 -49.04
N THR A 73 -15.18 -23.32 -49.87
CA THR A 73 -14.79 -22.79 -51.18
C THR A 73 -14.51 -23.93 -52.17
N GLY A 74 -14.20 -23.59 -53.42
CA GLY A 74 -14.07 -24.54 -54.53
C GLY A 74 -15.33 -24.61 -55.40
N GLU A 75 -15.22 -25.27 -56.56
CA GLU A 75 -16.31 -25.36 -57.54
C GLU A 75 -17.48 -26.22 -57.02
N LEU A 76 -17.20 -27.22 -56.19
CA LEU A 76 -18.18 -28.09 -55.56
C LEU A 76 -18.33 -27.79 -54.07
N CYS A 77 -17.75 -26.69 -53.59
CA CYS A 77 -17.66 -26.35 -52.17
C CYS A 77 -16.91 -27.44 -51.36
N GLU A 78 -15.93 -28.09 -51.98
CA GLU A 78 -15.19 -29.22 -51.44
C GLU A 78 -14.08 -28.82 -50.45
N THR A 79 -13.64 -27.57 -50.50
CA THR A 79 -12.51 -27.08 -49.71
C THR A 79 -13.04 -26.33 -48.49
N ASP A 80 -12.67 -26.80 -47.31
CA ASP A 80 -12.86 -26.06 -46.06
C ASP A 80 -11.83 -24.92 -45.98
N ILE A 81 -12.29 -23.72 -45.60
CA ILE A 81 -11.46 -22.53 -45.51
C ILE A 81 -10.75 -22.57 -44.15
N ASP A 82 -9.42 -22.65 -44.14
CA ASP A 82 -8.64 -22.55 -42.89
C ASP A 82 -8.70 -21.12 -42.33
N GLU A 83 -9.64 -20.88 -41.40
CA GLU A 83 -9.79 -19.61 -40.71
C GLU A 83 -8.60 -19.30 -39.77
N CYS A 84 -7.86 -20.34 -39.38
CA CYS A 84 -6.65 -20.23 -38.55
C CYS A 84 -5.41 -19.76 -39.33
N ALA A 85 -5.39 -19.83 -40.66
CA ALA A 85 -4.28 -19.38 -41.51
C ALA A 85 -3.88 -17.91 -41.30
N SER A 86 -4.81 -17.08 -40.79
CA SER A 86 -4.59 -15.67 -40.47
C SER A 86 -3.95 -15.42 -39.08
N PHE A 87 -3.65 -16.48 -38.31
CA PHE A 87 -3.15 -16.42 -36.93
C PHE A 87 -3.99 -15.50 -36.02
N PRO A 88 -5.30 -15.74 -35.90
CA PRO A 88 -6.20 -14.87 -35.15
C PRO A 88 -5.98 -14.98 -33.63
N CYS A 89 -5.56 -16.12 -33.11
CA CYS A 89 -5.33 -16.34 -31.69
C CYS A 89 -4.01 -15.70 -31.21
N LYS A 90 -4.00 -15.13 -29.99
CA LYS A 90 -2.85 -14.41 -29.41
C LYS A 90 -2.34 -15.10 -28.14
N ASN A 91 -1.18 -14.66 -27.64
CA ASN A 91 -0.64 -15.00 -26.32
C ASN A 91 -0.68 -16.51 -25.97
N GLY A 92 -0.18 -17.35 -26.88
CA GLY A 92 -0.03 -18.80 -26.66
C GLY A 92 -1.28 -19.64 -26.91
N ALA A 93 -2.38 -19.02 -27.33
CA ALA A 93 -3.60 -19.73 -27.67
C ALA A 93 -3.48 -20.57 -28.93
N THR A 94 -3.94 -21.82 -28.86
CA THR A 94 -4.05 -22.73 -30.01
C THR A 94 -5.33 -22.41 -30.79
N CYS A 95 -5.19 -22.14 -32.08
CA CYS A 95 -6.32 -21.94 -32.97
C CYS A 95 -6.88 -23.29 -33.41
N ILE A 96 -8.21 -23.44 -33.34
CA ILE A 96 -8.93 -24.61 -33.82
C ILE A 96 -9.90 -24.13 -34.90
N ASP A 97 -9.67 -24.65 -36.09
CA ASP A 97 -10.43 -24.38 -37.31
C ASP A 97 -11.81 -25.05 -37.24
N GLN A 98 -12.85 -24.34 -37.70
CA GLN A 98 -14.23 -24.83 -37.70
C GLN A 98 -14.96 -24.27 -38.92
N PRO A 99 -15.81 -25.04 -39.61
CA PRO A 99 -16.47 -24.53 -40.82
C PRO A 99 -17.14 -23.15 -40.62
N GLY A 100 -16.55 -22.11 -41.23
CA GLY A 100 -17.07 -20.74 -41.25
C GLY A 100 -16.74 -19.92 -40.00
N ASN A 101 -15.88 -20.43 -39.12
CA ASN A 101 -15.48 -19.78 -37.88
C ASN A 101 -14.16 -20.34 -37.33
N TYR A 102 -13.68 -19.82 -36.22
CA TYR A 102 -12.61 -20.46 -35.47
C TYR A 102 -12.87 -20.29 -33.98
N PHE A 103 -12.28 -21.17 -33.18
CA PHE A 103 -12.22 -20.96 -31.75
C PHE A 103 -10.78 -21.04 -31.27
N CYS A 104 -10.37 -20.04 -30.48
CA CYS A 104 -9.09 -20.09 -29.80
C CYS A 104 -9.28 -20.84 -28.49
N GLN A 105 -8.59 -21.96 -28.31
CA GLN A 105 -8.69 -22.71 -27.06
C GLN A 105 -8.03 -21.94 -25.90
N CYS A 106 -8.86 -21.19 -25.16
CA CYS A 106 -8.45 -20.33 -24.04
C CYS A 106 -7.82 -21.10 -22.86
N CYS A 107 -8.02 -22.42 -22.76
CA CYS A 107 -7.38 -23.24 -21.73
C CYS A 107 -5.84 -23.28 -21.85
N GLN A 108 -5.27 -22.71 -22.92
CA GLN A 108 -3.83 -22.55 -23.13
C GLN A 108 -3.40 -21.09 -23.26
N CYS A 109 -4.20 -20.11 -22.84
CA CYS A 109 -3.66 -18.75 -22.69
C CYS A 109 -2.40 -18.82 -21.81
N VAL A 110 -1.36 -18.06 -22.17
CA VAL A 110 -0.29 -17.76 -21.20
C VAL A 110 -0.94 -17.16 -19.97
N LYS A 111 -0.48 -17.56 -18.78
CA LYS A 111 -1.00 -17.02 -17.52
C LYS A 111 -0.94 -15.48 -17.53
N GLY A 112 -1.92 -14.83 -16.92
CA GLY A 112 -2.10 -13.38 -17.00
C GLY A 112 -2.91 -12.88 -18.20
N PHE A 113 -3.29 -13.74 -19.16
CA PHE A 113 -4.16 -13.36 -20.29
C PHE A 113 -5.54 -14.03 -20.25
N ALA A 114 -6.54 -13.32 -20.76
CA ALA A 114 -7.93 -13.74 -20.85
C ALA A 114 -8.57 -13.28 -22.17
N GLY A 115 -9.85 -13.62 -22.34
CA GLY A 115 -10.63 -13.29 -23.53
C GLY A 115 -10.72 -14.44 -24.53
N PRO A 116 -11.64 -14.34 -25.50
CA PRO A 116 -11.92 -15.38 -26.49
C PRO A 116 -10.73 -15.66 -27.42
N ARG A 117 -9.75 -14.76 -27.51
CA ARG A 117 -8.52 -14.91 -28.30
C ARG A 117 -7.25 -14.76 -27.44
N CYS A 118 -7.39 -14.81 -26.11
CA CYS A 118 -6.35 -14.49 -25.12
C CYS A 118 -5.73 -13.10 -25.34
N GLU A 119 -6.51 -12.15 -25.83
CA GLU A 119 -6.09 -10.80 -26.23
C GLU A 119 -6.09 -9.79 -25.07
N ILE A 120 -6.73 -10.13 -23.96
CA ILE A 120 -6.93 -9.24 -22.81
C ILE A 120 -5.85 -9.53 -21.78
N ASN A 121 -5.04 -8.53 -21.43
CA ASN A 121 -4.21 -8.62 -20.22
C ASN A 121 -5.14 -8.55 -19.01
N VAL A 122 -5.07 -9.55 -18.14
CA VAL A 122 -5.76 -9.51 -16.86
C VAL A 122 -5.16 -8.35 -16.06
N ASN A 123 -6.00 -7.62 -15.34
CA ASN A 123 -5.55 -6.52 -14.49
C ASN A 123 -5.57 -6.98 -13.03
N GLU A 124 -4.44 -7.47 -12.54
CA GLU A 124 -4.27 -7.97 -11.17
C GLU A 124 -4.48 -6.86 -10.12
N CYS A 125 -4.27 -5.59 -10.49
CA CYS A 125 -4.51 -4.43 -9.63
C CYS A 125 -6.00 -4.17 -9.34
N SER A 126 -6.93 -4.76 -10.10
CA SER A 126 -8.39 -4.61 -9.87
C SER A 126 -8.83 -5.10 -8.48
N SER A 127 -8.03 -5.97 -7.86
CA SER A 127 -8.26 -6.49 -6.51
C SER A 127 -7.72 -5.58 -5.39
N ASN A 128 -7.09 -4.46 -5.73
CA ASN A 128 -6.37 -3.56 -4.83
C ASN A 128 -5.38 -4.32 -3.90
N PRO A 129 -4.38 -5.02 -4.46
CA PRO A 129 -3.48 -5.87 -3.67
C PRO A 129 -2.46 -5.09 -2.83
N CYS A 130 -2.18 -3.83 -3.17
CA CYS A 130 -1.24 -2.96 -2.45
C CYS A 130 -1.95 -2.22 -1.32
N LEU A 131 -1.46 -2.36 -0.09
CA LEU A 131 -2.06 -1.71 1.10
C LEU A 131 -1.63 -0.25 1.21
N HIS A 132 -0.32 0.00 1.29
CA HIS A 132 0.26 1.35 1.40
C HIS A 132 1.14 1.70 0.20
N GLY A 133 0.56 1.68 -1.00
CA GLY A 133 1.31 1.97 -2.21
C GLY A 133 0.46 2.04 -3.47
N TYR A 134 1.12 2.31 -4.59
CA TYR A 134 0.49 2.32 -5.90
C TYR A 134 0.69 0.98 -6.61
N CYS A 135 -0.36 0.45 -7.23
CA CYS A 135 -0.31 -0.82 -7.95
C CYS A 135 -0.02 -0.61 -9.44
N TYR A 136 0.98 -1.33 -9.95
CA TYR A 136 1.27 -1.45 -11.37
C TYR A 136 0.93 -2.85 -11.86
N ASP A 137 0.13 -2.88 -12.93
CA ASP A 137 -0.25 -4.10 -13.63
C ASP A 137 0.92 -4.66 -14.43
N ILE A 138 1.18 -5.96 -14.31
CA ILE A 138 2.18 -6.68 -15.10
C ILE A 138 1.61 -8.04 -15.55
N VAL A 139 2.20 -8.65 -16.56
CA VAL A 139 1.71 -9.96 -17.03
C VAL A 139 1.86 -11.02 -15.92
N ASP A 140 0.75 -11.70 -15.59
CA ASP A 140 0.66 -12.75 -14.56
C ASP A 140 1.03 -12.25 -13.16
N GLY A 141 0.79 -10.97 -12.85
CA GLY A 141 1.11 -10.44 -11.54
C GLY A 141 0.88 -8.96 -11.37
N PHE A 142 1.39 -8.43 -10.27
CA PHE A 142 1.36 -6.99 -9.99
C PHE A 142 2.68 -6.58 -9.33
N TYR A 143 2.99 -5.30 -9.42
CA TYR A 143 4.08 -4.68 -8.70
C TYR A 143 3.55 -3.52 -7.86
N CYS A 144 3.79 -3.55 -6.55
CA CYS A 144 3.44 -2.44 -5.67
C CYS A 144 4.64 -1.50 -5.49
N LEU A 145 4.46 -0.24 -5.85
CA LEU A 145 5.36 0.83 -5.46
C LEU A 145 4.93 1.33 -4.08
N CYS A 146 5.68 0.94 -3.05
CA CYS A 146 5.36 1.29 -1.67
C CYS A 146 5.59 2.77 -1.40
N ASN A 147 4.68 3.35 -0.62
CA ASN A 147 4.89 4.65 0.00
C ASN A 147 6.13 4.59 0.91
N PRO A 148 6.83 5.71 1.14
CA PRO A 148 7.92 5.76 2.10
C PRO A 148 7.51 5.14 3.45
N GLY A 149 8.40 4.39 4.08
CA GLY A 149 8.16 3.73 5.37
C GLY A 149 7.47 2.37 5.29
N TYR A 150 7.07 1.91 4.10
CA TYR A 150 6.50 0.57 3.92
C TYR A 150 7.33 -0.28 2.96
N ALA A 151 7.31 -1.59 3.21
CA ALA A 151 8.00 -2.62 2.46
C ALA A 151 7.11 -3.86 2.25
N GLY A 152 7.67 -4.85 1.55
CA GLY A 152 6.97 -6.09 1.20
C GLY A 152 6.30 -6.03 -0.17
N LEU A 153 5.91 -7.20 -0.69
CA LEU A 153 5.29 -7.33 -2.01
C LEU A 153 3.96 -6.54 -2.13
N LYS A 154 3.26 -6.39 -1.00
CA LYS A 154 1.96 -5.70 -0.92
C LYS A 154 2.03 -4.39 -0.13
N CYS A 155 3.22 -3.91 0.23
CA CYS A 155 3.40 -2.72 1.07
C CYS A 155 2.66 -2.82 2.41
N ASP A 156 2.64 -4.04 2.98
CA ASP A 156 1.96 -4.43 4.21
C ASP A 156 2.91 -4.52 5.41
N GLN A 157 4.20 -4.33 5.18
CA GLN A 157 5.23 -4.35 6.22
C GLN A 157 5.64 -2.91 6.50
N ASP A 158 5.58 -2.50 7.77
CA ASP A 158 6.20 -1.24 8.20
C ASP A 158 7.72 -1.44 8.28
N ILE A 159 8.49 -0.43 7.88
CA ILE A 159 9.96 -0.49 7.90
C ILE A 159 10.40 -0.16 9.32
N ASP A 160 10.98 -1.16 9.99
CA ASP A 160 11.54 -0.99 11.33
C ASP A 160 12.74 -0.02 11.30
N ASP A 161 12.47 1.23 11.71
CA ASP A 161 13.44 2.31 11.77
C ASP A 161 14.46 2.13 12.93
N CYS A 162 14.28 1.11 13.79
CA CYS A 162 15.16 0.79 14.92
C CYS A 162 16.30 -0.19 14.60
N ILE A 163 16.37 -0.76 13.38
CA ILE A 163 17.41 -1.75 13.00
C ILE A 163 18.82 -1.14 12.97
N ILE A 164 18.92 0.17 12.80
CA ILE A 164 20.17 0.90 12.99
C ILE A 164 20.28 1.12 14.50
N ASN A 165 21.33 0.65 15.18
CA ASN A 165 21.57 0.89 16.62
C ASN A 165 21.60 2.40 16.91
N ALA A 166 20.43 3.01 17.03
CA ALA A 166 20.25 4.45 16.91
C ALA A 166 20.10 5.13 18.26
N CYS A 167 19.72 4.36 19.29
CA CYS A 167 19.61 4.83 20.65
C CYS A 167 20.84 4.39 21.45
N GLU A 168 21.55 5.35 22.02
CA GLU A 168 22.75 5.13 22.83
C GLU A 168 22.41 4.58 24.22
N HIS A 169 23.44 4.07 24.91
CA HIS A 169 23.35 3.59 26.30
C HIS A 169 22.31 2.49 26.55
N ASN A 170 22.04 1.65 25.53
CA ASN A 170 21.00 0.62 25.55
C ASN A 170 19.59 1.17 25.85
N SER A 171 19.34 2.42 25.47
CA SER A 171 18.01 3.03 25.55
C SER A 171 17.04 2.34 24.58
N THR A 172 15.74 2.41 24.88
CA THR A 172 14.73 1.67 24.10
C THR A 172 14.41 2.44 22.83
N CYS A 173 14.55 1.80 21.67
CA CYS A 173 14.07 2.34 20.41
C CYS A 173 12.61 1.95 20.21
N VAL A 174 11.78 2.92 19.86
CA VAL A 174 10.38 2.73 19.49
C VAL A 174 10.23 3.11 18.03
N ASP A 175 9.88 2.13 17.22
CA ASP A 175 9.56 2.27 15.81
C ASP A 175 8.23 3.04 15.64
N LEU A 176 8.22 4.04 14.76
CA LEU A 176 7.05 4.84 14.42
C LEU A 176 7.01 5.00 12.89
N HIS A 177 5.88 5.45 12.36
CA HIS A 177 5.78 5.64 10.91
C HIS A 177 6.76 6.72 10.40
N LEU A 178 7.74 6.31 9.57
CA LEU A 178 8.80 7.13 8.94
C LEU A 178 9.88 7.69 9.88
N ARG A 179 9.87 7.28 11.14
CA ARG A 179 10.80 7.78 12.15
C ARG A 179 10.84 6.82 13.32
N TYR A 180 11.89 6.90 14.12
CA TYR A 180 11.92 6.28 15.43
C TYR A 180 11.93 7.33 16.55
N GLN A 181 11.69 6.85 17.76
CA GLN A 181 11.88 7.60 18.99
C GLN A 181 12.71 6.79 19.98
N CYS A 182 13.75 7.40 20.53
CA CYS A 182 14.46 6.82 21.67
C CYS A 182 13.75 7.19 22.98
N VAL A 183 13.46 6.18 23.78
CA VAL A 183 13.03 6.32 25.17
C VAL A 183 14.26 6.10 26.04
N CYS A 184 14.79 7.21 26.55
CA CYS A 184 16.03 7.23 27.31
C CYS A 184 15.88 6.56 28.67
N LEU A 185 16.92 5.84 29.07
CA LEU A 185 17.04 5.36 30.46
C LEU A 185 17.19 6.56 31.41
N PRO A 186 16.82 6.41 32.70
CA PRO A 186 17.02 7.47 33.69
C PRO A 186 18.49 7.95 33.73
N GLY A 187 18.69 9.27 33.77
CA GLY A 187 20.00 9.93 33.70
C GLY A 187 20.52 10.20 32.29
N TRP A 188 19.74 9.91 31.24
CA TRP A 188 20.09 10.22 29.85
C TRP A 188 19.04 11.09 29.17
N GLU A 189 19.51 12.02 28.34
CA GLU A 189 18.70 12.91 27.51
C GLU A 189 19.28 13.06 26.10
N GLY A 190 18.56 13.80 25.25
CA GLY A 190 18.89 13.97 23.83
C GLY A 190 17.98 13.16 22.92
N THR A 191 18.16 13.33 21.61
CA THR A 191 17.35 12.64 20.59
C THR A 191 17.72 11.17 20.45
N PHE A 192 18.97 10.84 20.76
CA PHE A 192 19.55 9.51 20.70
C PHE A 192 19.96 9.01 22.10
N CYS A 193 19.55 9.71 23.16
CA CYS A 193 19.96 9.43 24.54
C CYS A 193 21.48 9.48 24.71
N GLU A 194 22.12 10.40 24.01
CA GLU A 194 23.57 10.53 23.88
C GLU A 194 24.20 11.41 24.96
N TYR A 195 23.38 12.19 25.69
CA TYR A 195 23.86 13.10 26.72
C TYR A 195 23.41 12.65 28.10
N GLU A 196 24.30 12.78 29.07
CA GLU A 196 23.96 12.60 30.48
C GLU A 196 23.10 13.80 30.93
N SER A 197 22.00 13.51 31.62
CA SER A 197 21.04 14.52 32.05
C SER A 197 21.59 15.32 33.21
N ASN A 198 21.63 16.66 33.08
CA ASN A 198 22.04 17.50 34.19
C ASN A 198 20.83 17.91 35.04
N GLU A 199 20.65 17.30 36.22
CA GLU A 199 19.51 17.56 37.10
C GLU A 199 19.52 18.97 37.70
N CYS A 200 20.68 19.63 37.75
CA CYS A 200 20.82 20.99 38.24
C CYS A 200 20.19 22.04 37.32
N ASN A 201 19.93 21.73 36.04
CA ASN A 201 19.23 22.63 35.10
C ASN A 201 17.79 22.96 35.54
N SER A 202 17.20 22.13 36.40
CA SER A 202 15.86 22.36 36.97
C SER A 202 15.85 23.32 38.17
N GLU A 203 17.02 23.84 38.57
CA GLU A 203 17.22 24.66 39.77
C GLU A 203 16.59 24.04 41.03
N PRO A 204 16.97 22.78 41.38
CA PRO A 204 16.33 22.08 42.48
C PRO A 204 16.69 22.70 43.84
N CYS A 205 17.94 23.16 44.01
CA CYS A 205 18.41 23.75 45.26
C CYS A 205 17.80 25.14 45.51
N LYS A 206 17.03 25.27 46.58
CA LYS A 206 16.39 26.52 47.02
C LYS A 206 17.32 27.33 47.91
N ASN A 207 16.87 28.54 48.26
CA ASN A 207 17.55 29.43 49.21
C ASN A 207 19.02 29.71 48.88
N ASN A 208 19.29 29.90 47.58
CA ASN A 208 20.62 30.17 47.05
C ASN A 208 21.64 29.05 47.33
N GLY A 209 21.17 27.81 47.52
CA GLY A 209 22.01 26.62 47.61
C GLY A 209 22.75 26.35 46.29
N THR A 210 23.95 25.78 46.38
CA THR A 210 24.73 25.41 45.19
C THR A 210 24.41 23.98 44.79
N CYS A 211 24.02 23.78 43.53
CA CYS A 211 23.73 22.45 43.00
C CYS A 211 24.99 21.78 42.45
N MET A 212 25.16 20.49 42.76
CA MET A 212 26.16 19.61 42.19
C MET A 212 25.46 18.49 41.43
N ASP A 213 25.82 18.36 40.16
CA ASP A 213 25.32 17.38 39.21
C ASP A 213 25.90 15.99 39.50
N LEU A 214 25.06 14.95 39.46
CA LEU A 214 25.44 13.55 39.71
C LEU A 214 24.68 12.64 38.74
N PHE A 215 25.21 11.45 38.47
CA PHE A 215 24.52 10.53 37.54
C PHE A 215 23.10 10.16 38.01
N ASN A 216 22.08 10.55 37.23
CA ASN A 216 20.65 10.35 37.52
C ASN A 216 20.23 10.93 38.89
N SER A 217 20.90 11.99 39.37
CA SER A 217 20.67 12.56 40.69
C SER A 217 21.32 13.94 40.86
N TYR A 218 21.08 14.61 41.98
CA TYR A 218 21.79 15.84 42.31
C TYR A 218 22.08 15.90 43.80
N ARG A 219 23.00 16.80 44.17
CA ARG A 219 23.28 17.15 45.56
C ARG A 219 23.26 18.66 45.73
N CYS A 220 22.48 19.14 46.69
CA CYS A 220 22.52 20.53 47.11
C CYS A 220 23.52 20.74 48.25
N THR A 221 24.32 21.80 48.13
CA THR A 221 25.08 22.36 49.24
C THR A 221 24.36 23.60 49.73
N CYS A 222 23.78 23.50 50.94
CA CYS A 222 22.93 24.56 51.49
C CYS A 222 23.75 25.72 52.05
N THR A 223 23.15 26.91 51.97
CA THR A 223 23.65 28.11 52.63
C THR A 223 23.37 28.02 54.14
N ALA A 224 24.08 28.81 54.95
CA ALA A 224 23.90 28.79 56.41
C ALA A 224 22.45 29.10 56.79
N GLY A 225 21.90 28.34 57.74
CA GLY A 225 20.50 28.42 58.17
C GLY A 225 19.52 27.52 57.39
N TRP A 226 19.97 26.80 56.35
CA TRP A 226 19.11 25.92 55.55
C TRP A 226 19.61 24.47 55.52
N THR A 227 18.68 23.51 55.45
CA THR A 227 18.90 22.07 55.42
C THR A 227 17.88 21.38 54.49
N GLY A 228 17.94 20.04 54.42
CA GLY A 228 17.12 19.22 53.54
C GLY A 228 17.79 18.92 52.19
N ALA A 229 17.17 18.04 51.40
CA ALA A 229 17.73 17.57 50.12
C ALA A 229 17.82 18.69 49.07
N ASP A 230 16.90 19.66 49.14
CA ASP A 230 16.78 20.80 48.23
C ASP A 230 17.01 22.14 48.94
N CYS A 231 17.52 22.14 50.18
CA CYS A 231 17.73 23.33 51.00
C CYS A 231 16.46 24.15 51.29
N SER A 232 15.28 23.52 51.26
CA SER A 232 14.00 24.19 51.54
C SER A 232 13.64 24.26 53.03
N GLU A 233 14.32 23.49 53.87
CA GLU A 233 14.03 23.39 55.30
C GLU A 233 14.90 24.38 56.09
N ASP A 234 14.27 25.22 56.90
CA ASP A 234 14.96 26.16 57.79
C ASP A 234 15.53 25.40 58.99
N ILE A 235 16.79 25.68 59.37
CA ILE A 235 17.42 25.06 60.53
C ILE A 235 16.89 25.75 61.78
N ASN A 236 16.34 24.96 62.71
CA ASN A 236 16.04 25.47 64.05
C ASN A 236 17.34 25.52 64.87
N GLU A 237 17.91 26.72 65.02
CA GLU A 237 19.18 26.88 65.71
C GLU A 237 19.08 26.58 67.21
N CYS A 238 17.87 26.63 67.78
CA CYS A 238 17.62 26.28 69.18
C CYS A 238 17.77 24.79 69.49
N ASP A 239 17.73 23.89 68.49
CA ASP A 239 17.88 22.45 68.70
C ASP A 239 19.30 22.07 69.18
N SER A 240 20.28 22.94 68.95
CA SER A 240 21.66 22.78 69.44
C SER A 240 21.86 23.19 70.90
N GLU A 241 20.78 23.61 71.59
CA GLU A 241 20.80 24.16 72.95
C GLU A 241 21.85 25.28 73.15
N PRO A 242 21.89 26.33 72.32
CA PRO A 242 22.96 27.33 72.35
C PRO A 242 22.88 28.26 73.58
N CYS A 243 21.68 28.43 74.15
CA CYS A 243 21.44 29.35 75.26
C CYS A 243 21.84 28.72 76.61
N LEU A 244 22.75 29.39 77.33
CA LEU A 244 23.32 28.87 78.58
C LEU A 244 22.60 29.39 79.83
N ASN A 245 22.91 28.80 80.99
CA ASN A 245 22.45 29.23 82.32
C ASN A 245 20.91 29.25 82.50
N GLY A 246 20.19 28.36 81.80
CA GLY A 246 18.73 28.26 81.89
C GLY A 246 17.98 29.34 81.11
N ALA A 247 18.64 29.98 80.14
CA ALA A 247 18.00 30.91 79.21
C ALA A 247 17.07 30.18 78.23
N THR A 248 15.97 30.86 77.86
CA THR A 248 15.01 30.32 76.87
C THR A 248 15.44 30.74 75.48
N CYS A 249 15.57 29.77 74.58
CA CYS A 249 15.88 30.01 73.17
C CYS A 249 14.60 30.24 72.35
N TYR A 250 14.65 31.22 71.44
CA TYR A 250 13.62 31.46 70.45
C TYR A 250 14.24 31.52 69.06
N GLU A 251 13.62 30.81 68.12
CA GLU A 251 13.98 30.87 66.70
C GLU A 251 13.68 32.28 66.16
N SER A 252 14.58 32.82 65.33
CA SER A 252 14.41 34.14 64.73
C SER A 252 13.58 34.06 63.46
N VAL A 253 13.09 35.22 63.02
CA VAL A 253 12.52 35.38 61.68
C VAL A 253 13.60 35.61 60.61
N LYS A 254 14.85 35.81 61.02
CA LYS A 254 16.01 35.91 60.14
C LYS A 254 16.74 34.58 60.13
N GLN A 255 16.96 34.05 58.93
CA GLN A 255 17.58 32.75 58.72
C GLN A 255 18.98 32.67 59.34
N GLY A 256 19.30 31.54 59.98
CA GLY A 256 20.61 31.32 60.59
C GLY A 256 20.80 32.05 61.92
N GLN A 257 19.73 32.49 62.58
CA GLN A 257 19.81 33.31 63.79
C GLN A 257 18.80 32.82 64.83
N PHE A 258 19.20 32.84 66.09
CA PHE A 258 18.32 32.60 67.23
C PHE A 258 18.48 33.73 68.25
N VAL A 259 17.54 33.81 69.18
CA VAL A 259 17.55 34.78 70.27
C VAL A 259 17.46 34.07 71.60
N CYS A 260 18.45 34.26 72.46
CA CYS A 260 18.39 33.83 73.86
C CYS A 260 17.77 34.93 74.73
N ILE A 261 16.71 34.61 75.47
CA ILE A 261 16.21 35.48 76.53
C ILE A 261 16.89 35.09 77.83
N CYS A 262 17.81 35.94 78.28
CA CYS A 262 18.60 35.68 79.47
C CYS A 262 17.78 35.81 80.76
N PRO A 263 17.97 34.89 81.73
CA PRO A 263 17.42 35.06 83.06
C PRO A 263 18.11 36.22 83.80
N PRO A 264 17.53 36.71 84.91
CA PRO A 264 18.15 37.77 85.72
C PRO A 264 19.61 37.45 86.03
N PHE A 265 20.45 38.49 86.00
CA PHE A 265 21.90 38.44 86.24
C PHE A 265 22.76 37.75 85.18
N TYR A 266 22.22 37.50 83.97
CA TYR A 266 22.99 37.03 82.81
C TYR A 266 22.79 37.93 81.60
N THR A 267 23.81 38.03 80.74
CA THR A 267 23.82 38.84 79.51
C THR A 267 24.71 38.21 78.42
N GLY A 268 24.72 38.83 77.25
CA GLY A 268 25.40 38.38 76.03
C GLY A 268 24.54 37.45 75.16
N ASP A 269 24.95 37.24 73.92
CA ASP A 269 24.13 36.57 72.89
C ASP A 269 23.74 35.12 73.24
N PHE A 270 24.55 34.45 74.06
CA PHE A 270 24.33 33.09 74.56
C PHE A 270 23.99 33.05 76.06
N CYS A 271 23.78 34.20 76.72
CA CYS A 271 23.57 34.32 78.17
C CYS A 271 24.70 33.73 79.02
N HIS A 272 25.93 33.74 78.49
CA HIS A 272 27.11 33.16 79.13
C HIS A 272 27.79 34.11 80.13
N GLN A 273 27.54 35.42 80.02
CA GLN A 273 28.17 36.42 80.87
C GLN A 273 27.29 36.70 82.07
N ARG A 274 27.88 36.74 83.26
CA ARG A 274 27.16 37.24 84.45
C ARG A 274 27.06 38.77 84.35
N PHE A 275 25.85 39.28 84.52
CA PHE A 275 25.56 40.69 84.61
C PHE A 275 25.20 41.03 86.04
N SER A 276 26.00 41.91 86.67
CA SER A 276 25.66 42.50 87.94
C SER A 276 25.27 43.97 87.70
N PRO A 277 24.00 44.36 87.94
CA PRO A 277 23.61 45.77 87.88
C PRO A 277 24.30 46.63 88.95
N CYS A 278 25.07 46.01 89.86
CA CYS A 278 25.86 46.67 90.90
C CYS A 278 27.32 46.94 90.49
N GLU A 279 27.75 46.49 89.32
CA GLU A 279 29.13 46.68 88.83
C GLU A 279 29.23 47.88 87.88
N LEU A 280 30.35 48.61 87.94
CA LEU A 280 30.62 49.74 87.06
C LEU A 280 30.80 49.25 85.61
N PRO A 281 30.33 50.01 84.59
CA PRO A 281 29.85 51.40 84.63
C PRO A 281 28.34 51.56 84.86
N TYR A 282 27.60 50.47 85.01
CA TYR A 282 26.13 50.48 85.00
C TYR A 282 25.48 50.61 86.38
N ASN A 283 26.28 50.66 87.44
CA ASN A 283 25.80 50.79 88.81
C ASN A 283 24.99 52.10 88.98
N PRO A 284 23.66 52.02 89.21
CA PRO A 284 22.80 53.20 89.35
C PRO A 284 22.83 53.78 90.78
N CYS A 285 23.56 53.15 91.72
CA CYS A 285 23.70 53.62 93.09
C CYS A 285 24.62 54.85 93.14
N ILE A 286 24.02 56.04 93.28
CA ILE A 286 24.72 57.32 93.45
C ILE A 286 24.67 57.71 94.94
N ASN A 287 25.59 58.57 95.39
CA ASN A 287 25.64 59.13 96.75
C ASN A 287 25.87 58.08 97.87
N ASN A 288 26.89 57.22 97.74
CA ASN A 288 27.27 56.23 98.77
C ASN A 288 26.17 55.20 99.13
N SER A 289 25.18 55.00 98.26
CA SER A 289 24.19 53.93 98.42
C SER A 289 24.82 52.56 98.17
N THR A 290 24.45 51.56 98.97
CA THR A 290 24.92 50.17 98.81
C THR A 290 23.96 49.42 97.90
N CYS A 291 24.51 48.77 96.87
CA CYS A 291 23.75 47.87 96.00
C CYS A 291 23.56 46.54 96.74
N LEU A 292 22.32 46.14 97.00
CA LEU A 292 21.93 44.91 97.71
C LEU A 292 21.23 43.95 96.74
#